data_AF-A0A847BTD3-F1
#
_entry.id   AF-A0A847BTD3-F1
#
_cell.length_a   1.000
_cell.length_b   1.000
_cell.length_c   1.000
_cell.angle_alpha   90.00
_cell.angle_beta   90.00
_cell.angle_gamma   90.00
#
_symmetry.space_group_name_H-M   'P 1'
#
loop_
_entity.id
_entity.type
_entity.pdbx_description
1 polymer ?
#
loop_
_entity_poly.entity_id
_entity_poly.type
_entity_poly.pdbx_seq_one_letter_code
_entity_poly.pdbx_strand_id
1 'polypeptide(L)'
;LYTIYWHGIGVKKDPKKAGEYHRLAQANGFDVRSALPVKSVSSETETKAMIISVQTGLKSLGFYKGTVDGVSGPMTSKAIITFQQFHGYRVDDKITQDLVDKINSKL
;
A
#
# COMPACT_ATOMS: atom_id res chain seq x y z
N LEU A 1 -14.60 -13.00 2.62
CA LEU A 1 -14.31 -11.84 3.51
C LEU A 1 -13.00 -11.99 4.31
N TYR A 2 -11.91 -12.38 3.66
CA TYR A 2 -10.60 -12.50 4.32
C TYR A 2 -9.67 -11.31 4.04
N THR A 3 -10.00 -10.48 3.05
CA THR A 3 -9.09 -9.46 2.51
C THR A 3 -9.17 -8.09 3.18
N ILE A 4 -10.29 -7.75 3.83
CA ILE A 4 -10.44 -6.48 4.57
C ILE A 4 -9.65 -6.54 5.90
N TYR A 5 -9.33 -7.74 6.40
CA TYR A 5 -8.64 -7.95 7.68
C TYR A 5 -7.12 -7.69 7.66
N TRP A 6 -6.55 -7.37 6.51
CA TRP A 6 -5.10 -7.18 6.36
C TRP A 6 -4.62 -5.73 6.43
N HIS A 7 -5.50 -4.73 6.29
CA HIS A 7 -5.09 -3.32 6.15
C HIS A 7 -5.32 -2.42 7.38
N GLY A 8 -5.64 -2.98 8.54
CA GLY A 8 -5.33 -2.33 9.83
C GLY A 8 -5.91 -0.92 10.07
N ILE A 9 -7.07 -0.59 9.54
CA ILE A 9 -7.89 0.51 10.09
C ILE A 9 -8.80 -0.11 11.17
N GLY A 10 -8.35 -0.04 12.43
CA GLY A 10 -9.25 0.04 13.59
C GLY A 10 -9.74 -1.21 14.31
N VAL A 11 -9.31 -2.45 14.01
CA VAL A 11 -9.73 -3.61 14.81
C VAL A 11 -8.57 -4.58 15.05
N LYS A 12 -8.30 -4.89 16.33
CA LYS A 12 -7.39 -5.97 16.74
C LYS A 12 -7.81 -7.26 16.03
N LYS A 13 -6.86 -8.01 15.45
CA LYS A 13 -7.11 -9.29 14.76
C LYS A 13 -7.71 -10.31 15.73
N ASP A 14 -9.05 -10.37 15.80
CA ASP A 14 -9.78 -11.36 16.59
C ASP A 14 -10.50 -12.35 15.65
N PRO A 15 -9.99 -13.59 15.50
CA PRO A 15 -10.58 -14.58 14.62
C PRO A 15 -11.99 -15.02 15.05
N LYS A 16 -12.34 -14.89 16.33
CA LYS A 16 -13.69 -15.20 16.83
C LYS A 16 -14.68 -14.13 16.37
N LYS A 17 -14.26 -12.86 16.42
CA LYS A 17 -15.06 -11.71 15.97
C LYS A 17 -15.29 -11.73 14.46
N ALA A 18 -14.30 -12.16 13.68
CA ALA A 18 -14.44 -12.35 12.23
C ALA A 18 -15.54 -13.37 11.87
N GLY A 19 -15.62 -14.48 12.61
CA GLY A 19 -16.67 -15.48 12.45
C GLY A 19 -18.06 -15.00 12.87
N GLU A 20 -18.12 -14.04 13.80
CA GLU A 20 -19.35 -13.40 14.25
C GLU A 20 -19.90 -12.44 13.18
N TYR A 21 -19.05 -11.55 12.64
CA TYR A 21 -19.44 -10.64 11.54
C TYR A 21 -19.90 -11.38 10.28
N HIS A 22 -19.31 -12.55 9.99
CA HIS A 22 -19.74 -13.40 8.89
C HIS A 22 -21.18 -13.91 9.05
N ARG A 23 -21.56 -14.29 10.28
CA ARG A 23 -22.92 -14.71 10.61
C ARG A 23 -23.91 -13.55 10.55
N LEU A 24 -23.54 -12.38 11.06
CA LEU A 24 -24.37 -11.17 10.95
C LEU A 24 -24.63 -10.74 9.49
N ALA A 25 -23.62 -10.81 8.62
CA ALA A 25 -23.78 -10.47 7.21
C ALA A 25 -24.76 -11.41 6.48
N GLN A 26 -24.70 -12.72 6.76
CA GLN A 26 -25.62 -13.69 6.20
C GLN A 26 -27.05 -13.52 6.74
N ALA A 27 -27.20 -13.22 8.03
CA ALA A 27 -28.50 -12.98 8.65
C ALA A 27 -29.21 -11.73 8.08
N ASN A 28 -28.45 -10.78 7.51
CA ASN A 28 -28.97 -9.60 6.81
C ASN A 28 -29.10 -9.82 5.28
N GLY A 29 -29.00 -11.05 4.78
CA GLY A 29 -29.19 -11.39 3.37
C GLY A 29 -28.03 -11.02 2.44
N PHE A 30 -26.85 -10.69 2.97
CA PHE A 30 -25.68 -10.37 2.16
C PHE A 30 -24.93 -11.66 1.78
N ASP A 31 -24.98 -12.06 0.51
CA ASP A 31 -24.30 -13.27 0.02
C ASP A 31 -22.79 -13.04 -0.09
N VAL A 32 -22.09 -13.51 0.94
CA VAL A 32 -20.64 -13.42 1.11
C VAL A 32 -19.83 -14.33 0.17
N ARG A 33 -20.49 -15.21 -0.61
CA ARG A 33 -19.87 -16.13 -1.59
C ARG A 33 -19.85 -15.52 -3.00
N SER A 34 -20.82 -14.66 -3.31
CA SER A 34 -20.90 -13.81 -4.50
C SER A 34 -19.89 -12.67 -4.45
N ALA A 35 -19.36 -12.38 -3.26
CA ALA A 35 -18.14 -11.60 -3.04
C ALA A 35 -16.87 -12.41 -3.37
N LEU A 36 -16.86 -13.09 -4.53
CA LEU A 36 -15.62 -13.53 -5.17
C LEU A 36 -14.66 -12.33 -5.22
N PRO A 37 -13.39 -12.48 -4.80
CA PRO A 37 -12.43 -11.41 -4.95
C PRO A 37 -12.16 -11.21 -6.44
N VAL A 38 -12.65 -10.08 -6.95
CA VAL A 38 -12.00 -9.15 -7.89
C VAL A 38 -10.90 -9.73 -8.80
N LYS A 39 -11.04 -9.42 -10.09
CA LYS A 39 -10.02 -9.44 -11.17
C LYS A 39 -8.77 -8.56 -10.86
N SER A 40 -8.36 -8.40 -9.60
CA SER A 40 -7.40 -7.38 -9.12
C SER A 40 -6.21 -7.94 -8.32
N VAL A 41 -5.94 -9.25 -8.33
CA VAL A 41 -4.74 -9.80 -7.65
C VAL A 41 -3.43 -9.41 -8.37
N SER A 42 -3.49 -9.07 -9.66
CA SER A 42 -2.37 -8.51 -10.41
C SER A 42 -2.02 -7.08 -9.94
N SER A 43 -3.02 -6.23 -9.70
CA SER A 43 -2.81 -4.82 -9.38
C SER A 43 -2.21 -4.58 -7.98
N GLU A 44 -2.59 -5.35 -6.95
CA GLU A 44 -2.01 -5.18 -5.61
C GLU A 44 -0.54 -5.62 -5.54
N THR A 45 -0.19 -6.71 -6.23
CA THR A 45 1.19 -7.21 -6.29
C THR A 45 2.09 -6.28 -7.10
N GLU A 46 1.61 -5.79 -8.24
CA GLU A 46 2.29 -4.79 -9.06
C GLU A 46 2.48 -3.46 -8.30
N THR A 47 1.47 -3.02 -7.56
CA THR A 47 1.57 -1.82 -6.70
C THR A 47 2.60 -2.02 -5.59
N LYS A 48 2.61 -3.19 -4.93
CA LYS A 48 3.60 -3.52 -3.90
C LYS A 48 5.03 -3.53 -4.45
N ALA A 49 5.23 -4.13 -5.62
CA ALA A 49 6.52 -4.14 -6.29
C ALA A 49 6.99 -2.71 -6.65
N MET A 50 6.07 -1.86 -7.12
CA MET A 50 6.36 -0.45 -7.39
C MET A 50 6.77 0.31 -6.12
N ILE A 51 6.06 0.12 -5.00
CA ILE A 51 6.42 0.73 -3.72
C ILE A 51 7.81 0.28 -3.26
N ILE A 52 8.13 -1.02 -3.40
CA ILE A 52 9.45 -1.55 -3.09
C ILE A 52 10.53 -0.88 -3.93
N SER A 53 10.31 -0.71 -5.24
CA SER A 53 11.25 -0.02 -6.13
C SER A 53 11.49 1.43 -5.69
N VAL A 54 10.42 2.18 -5.38
CA VAL A 54 10.52 3.56 -4.87
C VAL A 54 11.28 3.60 -3.54
N GLN A 55 10.90 2.77 -2.57
CA GLN A 55 11.56 2.72 -1.26
C GLN A 55 13.04 2.36 -1.40
N THR A 56 13.39 1.43 -2.30
CA THR A 56 14.77 1.02 -2.57
C THR A 56 15.58 2.17 -3.16
N GLY A 57 15.07 2.81 -4.22
CA GLY A 57 15.79 3.91 -4.86
C GLY A 57 15.93 5.12 -3.94
N LEU A 58 14.88 5.51 -3.22
CA LEU A 58 14.96 6.58 -2.22
C LEU A 58 15.92 6.24 -1.07
N LYS A 59 16.08 4.97 -0.72
CA LYS A 59 17.05 4.53 0.29
C LYS A 59 18.48 4.65 -0.21
N SER A 60 18.75 4.22 -1.43
CA SER A 60 20.06 4.37 -2.08
C SER A 60 20.48 5.83 -2.20
N LEU A 61 19.53 6.73 -2.49
CA LEU A 61 19.74 8.18 -2.54
C LEU A 61 19.79 8.85 -1.16
N GLY A 62 19.56 8.12 -0.07
CA GLY A 62 19.62 8.63 1.31
C GLY A 62 18.36 9.35 1.82
N PHE A 63 17.28 9.40 1.03
CA PHE A 63 16.01 10.03 1.40
C PHE A 63 15.10 9.12 2.24
N TYR A 64 15.24 7.80 2.14
CA TYR A 64 14.43 6.83 2.88
C TYR A 64 15.25 6.05 3.91
N LYS A 65 14.90 6.21 5.20
CA LYS A 65 15.57 5.54 6.33
C LYS A 65 14.81 4.33 6.86
N GLY A 66 13.63 4.04 6.31
CA GLY A 66 12.79 2.93 6.74
C GLY A 66 13.22 1.58 6.20
N THR A 67 12.43 0.57 6.55
CA THR A 67 12.50 -0.77 5.96
C THR A 67 11.84 -0.76 4.59
N VAL A 68 12.41 -1.49 3.64
CA VAL A 68 11.80 -1.71 2.32
C VAL A 68 10.81 -2.87 2.46
N ASP A 69 9.55 -2.55 2.75
CA ASP A 69 8.48 -3.52 3.03
C ASP A 69 7.39 -3.54 1.94
N GLY A 70 7.40 -2.55 1.04
CA GLY A 70 6.37 -2.35 0.03
C GLY A 70 5.08 -1.75 0.58
N VAL A 71 5.12 -1.11 1.75
CA VAL A 71 3.98 -0.43 2.36
C VAL A 71 4.13 1.09 2.17
N SER A 72 3.13 1.72 1.55
CA SER A 72 3.09 3.18 1.42
C SER A 72 2.64 3.82 2.73
N GLY A 73 3.59 3.99 3.66
CA GLY A 73 3.36 4.60 4.97
C GLY A 73 3.88 6.03 5.09
N PRO A 74 3.71 6.68 6.26
CA PRO A 74 4.14 8.07 6.48
C PRO A 74 5.63 8.32 6.21
N MET A 75 6.48 7.33 6.46
CA MET A 75 7.92 7.41 6.15
C MET A 75 8.19 7.41 4.65
N THR A 76 7.43 6.64 3.87
CA THR A 76 7.53 6.60 2.41
C THR A 76 7.06 7.92 1.82
N SER A 77 5.89 8.43 2.23
CA SER A 77 5.39 9.74 1.79
C SER A 77 6.36 10.87 2.12
N LYS A 78 6.93 10.89 3.33
CA LYS A 78 7.93 11.90 3.72
C LYS A 78 9.18 11.83 2.86
N ALA A 79 9.67 10.63 2.53
CA ALA A 79 10.83 10.47 1.67
C ALA A 79 10.57 10.94 0.23
N ILE A 80 9.38 10.64 -0.31
CA ILE A 80 8.94 11.12 -1.64
C ILE A 80 8.91 12.65 -1.66
N ILE A 81 8.25 13.27 -0.68
CA ILE A 81 8.15 14.72 -0.58
C ILE A 81 9.54 15.35 -0.48
N THR A 82 10.43 14.79 0.36
CA THR A 82 11.78 15.31 0.55
C THR A 82 12.60 15.21 -0.74
N PHE A 83 12.53 14.08 -1.44
CA PHE A 83 13.17 13.88 -2.74
C PHE A 83 12.66 14.88 -3.78
N GLN A 84 11.34 15.03 -3.90
CA GLN A 84 10.73 15.96 -4.84
C GLN A 84 11.12 17.41 -4.54
N GLN A 85 11.08 17.82 -3.27
CA GLN A 85 11.50 19.16 -2.84
C GLN A 85 12.98 19.42 -3.14
N PHE A 86 13.85 18.45 -2.83
CA PHE A 86 15.30 18.57 -3.04
C PHE A 86 15.66 18.79 -4.52
N HIS A 87 14.93 18.13 -5.43
CA HIS A 87 15.15 18.26 -6.87
C HIS A 87 14.28 19.32 -7.56
N GLY A 88 13.47 20.08 -6.80
CA GLY A 88 12.59 21.11 -7.37
C GLY A 88 11.45 20.55 -8.22
N TYR A 89 11.06 19.29 -8.00
CA TYR A 89 9.90 18.69 -8.65
C TYR A 89 8.60 19.15 -8.00
N ARG A 90 7.50 19.03 -8.74
CA ARG A 90 6.17 19.18 -8.17
C ARG A 90 6.01 18.15 -7.05
N VAL A 91 5.61 18.64 -5.87
CA VAL A 91 5.41 17.80 -4.70
C VAL A 91 4.04 17.15 -4.79
N ASP A 92 4.02 15.82 -4.80
CA ASP A 92 2.84 14.98 -4.66
C ASP A 92 3.16 13.76 -3.79
N ASP A 93 2.15 13.22 -3.13
CA ASP A 93 2.29 12.01 -2.31
C ASP A 93 1.97 10.73 -3.10
N LYS A 94 1.96 10.83 -4.44
CA LYS A 94 1.49 9.76 -5.32
C LYS A 94 2.65 8.92 -5.83
N ILE A 95 2.58 7.62 -5.56
CA ILE A 95 3.50 6.63 -6.13
C ILE A 95 3.05 6.36 -7.56
N THR A 96 3.77 6.95 -8.52
CA THR A 96 3.50 6.85 -9.96
C THR A 96 4.75 6.34 -10.69
N GLN A 97 4.56 5.87 -11.93
CA GLN A 97 5.69 5.44 -12.75
C GLN A 97 6.69 6.58 -13.02
N ASP A 98 6.20 7.80 -13.22
CA ASP A 98 7.05 9.00 -13.40
C ASP A 98 7.96 9.26 -12.18
N LEU A 99 7.46 9.03 -10.96
CA LEU A 99 8.28 9.11 -9.75
C LEU A 99 9.39 8.05 -9.75
N VAL A 100 9.08 6.82 -10.16
CA VAL A 100 10.08 5.74 -10.28
C VAL A 100 11.16 6.12 -11.29
N ASP A 101 10.77 6.65 -12.44
CA ASP A 101 11.70 7.07 -13.50
C ASP A 101 12.61 8.22 -13.04
N LYS A 102 12.04 9.21 -12.31
CA LYS A 102 12.82 10.28 -11.67
C LYS A 102 13.83 9.75 -10.69
N ILE A 103 13.46 8.81 -9.82
CA ILE A 103 14.37 8.20 -8.85
C ILE A 103 15.49 7.45 -9.59
N ASN A 104 15.14 6.62 -10.57
CA ASN A 104 16.11 5.87 -11.37
C ASN A 104 17.06 6.77 -12.16
N SER A 105 16.61 7.95 -12.59
CA SER A 105 17.48 8.93 -13.27
C SER A 105 18.54 9.57 -12.36
N LYS A 106 18.46 9.36 -11.05
CA LYS A 106 19.36 9.95 -10.04
C LYS A 106 20.22 8.92 -9.30
N LEU A 107 19.93 7.62 -9.48
CA LEU A 107 20.77 6.52 -9.01
C LEU A 107 22.07 6.44 -9.81
#